data_AF-A0A368GSD6-F1
#
_entry.id   AF-A0A368GSD6-F1
#
_cell.length_a   1.000
_cell.length_b   1.000
_cell.length_c   1.000
_cell.angle_alpha   90.00
_cell.angle_beta   90.00
_cell.angle_gamma   90.00
#
_symmetry.space_group_name_H-M   'P 1'
#
loop_
_entity.id
_entity.type
_entity.pdbx_description
1 polymer ?
#
loop_
_entity_poly.entity_id
_entity_poly.type
_entity_poly.pdbx_seq_one_letter_code
_entity_poly.pdbx_strand_id
1 'polypeptide(L)'
;MFLQQILDVDEKNQLVSLNAWLSYTWQDYSLVWDPEKYEGIQDIRFPGSADHIWRPDILLYNSAAEDFDSTFKSNLLVYSTGDVTWIPPGVLKFVCKLDVTWFPFDDQICYLKFGSWTFHGYALDLQIDADNTNSSELIVFREHLDKKYKNDTKSEN
;
A
#
# COMPACT_ATOMS: atom_id res chain seq x y z
N MET A 1 -0.09 3.39 3.47
CA MET A 1 -0.55 3.01 2.10
C MET A 1 -1.53 4.05 1.61
N PHE A 2 -1.47 4.39 0.31
CA PHE A 2 -2.43 5.28 -0.35
C PHE A 2 -3.17 4.51 -1.44
N LEU A 3 -4.45 4.20 -1.21
CA LEU A 3 -5.30 3.60 -2.24
C LEU A 3 -5.62 4.65 -3.32
N GLN A 4 -5.33 4.35 -4.58
CA GLN A 4 -5.71 5.20 -5.71
C GLN A 4 -7.05 4.77 -6.30
N GLN A 5 -7.20 3.47 -6.56
CA GLN A 5 -8.39 2.93 -7.22
C GLN A 5 -8.54 1.42 -6.96
N ILE A 6 -9.79 0.95 -6.92
CA ILE A 6 -10.14 -0.47 -7.10
C ILE A 6 -10.24 -0.75 -8.60
N LEU A 7 -9.36 -1.61 -9.10
CA LEU A 7 -9.32 -1.93 -10.53
C LEU A 7 -10.36 -2.99 -10.90
N ASP A 8 -10.48 -4.02 -10.06
CA ASP A 8 -11.33 -5.17 -10.34
C ASP A 8 -11.65 -5.95 -9.05
N VAL A 9 -12.85 -6.54 -9.02
CA VAL A 9 -13.31 -7.48 -7.98
C VAL A 9 -13.88 -8.69 -8.71
N ASP A 10 -13.19 -9.82 -8.61
CA ASP A 10 -13.60 -11.09 -9.21
C ASP A 10 -14.20 -11.97 -8.12
N GLU A 11 -15.53 -11.96 -8.02
CA GLU A 11 -16.27 -12.67 -6.98
C GLU A 11 -16.17 -14.18 -7.13
N LYS A 12 -16.06 -14.65 -8.37
CA LYS A 12 -15.98 -16.07 -8.71
C LYS A 12 -14.65 -16.66 -8.24
N ASN A 13 -13.55 -15.94 -8.49
CA ASN A 13 -12.21 -16.40 -8.14
C ASN A 13 -11.73 -15.87 -6.78
N GLN A 14 -12.51 -15.02 -6.10
CA GLN A 14 -12.18 -14.41 -4.81
C GLN A 14 -10.92 -13.54 -4.87
N LEU A 15 -10.79 -12.76 -5.94
CA LEU A 15 -9.62 -11.93 -6.22
C LEU A 15 -10.01 -10.46 -6.26
N VAL A 16 -9.17 -9.61 -5.68
CA VAL A 16 -9.32 -8.15 -5.77
C VAL A 16 -8.01 -7.57 -6.31
N SER A 17 -8.14 -6.60 -7.22
CA SER A 17 -7.02 -5.88 -7.81
C SER A 17 -7.12 -4.40 -7.48
N LEU A 18 -6.05 -3.83 -6.91
CA LEU A 18 -5.99 -2.43 -6.50
C LEU A 18 -4.80 -1.72 -7.14
N ASN A 19 -4.98 -0.44 -7.48
CA ASN A 19 -3.87 0.47 -7.73
C ASN A 19 -3.59 1.24 -6.43
N ALA A 20 -2.40 1.05 -5.85
CA ALA A 20 -2.03 1.66 -4.59
C ALA A 20 -0.56 2.06 -4.56
N TRP A 21 -0.25 3.05 -3.72
CA TRP A 21 1.13 3.43 -3.40
C TRP A 21 1.45 2.94 -1.99
N LEU A 22 2.51 2.15 -1.88
CA LEU A 22 3.04 1.74 -0.59
C LEU A 22 4.01 2.82 -0.14
N SER A 23 3.95 3.21 1.13
CA SER A 23 4.82 4.25 1.68
C SER A 23 5.59 3.64 2.82
N TYR A 24 6.91 3.55 2.64
CA TYR A 24 7.83 3.01 3.62
C TYR A 24 8.73 4.12 4.11
N THR A 25 8.90 4.18 5.42
CA THR A 25 9.84 5.07 6.09
C THR A 25 10.64 4.24 7.08
N TRP A 26 11.95 4.42 7.08
CA TRP A 26 12.85 3.83 8.07
C TRP A 26 14.06 4.73 8.27
N GLN A 27 14.81 4.46 9.32
CA GLN A 27 16.03 5.17 9.63
C GLN A 27 17.24 4.25 9.39
N ASP A 28 18.22 4.73 8.63
CA ASP A 28 19.47 4.05 8.35
C ASP A 28 20.64 4.87 8.90
N TYR A 29 21.30 4.34 9.94
CA TYR A 29 22.41 5.01 10.61
C TYR A 29 23.66 5.15 9.72
N SER A 30 23.76 4.36 8.65
CA SER A 30 24.90 4.41 7.73
C SER A 30 24.74 5.49 6.66
N LEU A 31 23.56 6.10 6.55
CA LEU A 31 23.22 7.15 5.57
C LEU A 31 23.12 8.54 6.21
N VAL A 32 23.82 8.78 7.31
CA VAL A 32 23.84 10.08 8.00
C VAL A 32 25.04 10.90 7.52
N TRP A 33 24.82 12.18 7.20
CA TRP A 33 25.90 13.12 6.89
C TRP A 33 25.62 14.51 7.45
N ASP A 34 26.68 15.32 7.56
CA ASP A 34 26.60 16.72 7.98
C ASP A 34 26.44 17.62 6.75
N PRO A 35 25.28 18.27 6.53
CA PRO A 35 25.05 19.11 5.36
C PRO A 35 26.10 20.22 5.19
N GLU A 36 26.68 20.75 6.27
CA GLU A 36 27.68 21.82 6.19
C GLU A 36 28.96 21.37 5.45
N LYS A 37 29.27 20.07 5.47
CA LYS A 37 30.41 19.48 4.75
C LYS A 37 30.14 19.21 3.27
N TYR A 38 28.88 19.29 2.86
CA TYR A 38 28.42 18.93 1.52
C TYR A 38 27.55 20.06 0.93
N GLU A 39 27.98 21.30 1.06
CA GLU A 39 27.34 22.48 0.45
C GLU A 39 25.85 22.65 0.82
N GLY A 40 25.45 22.18 2.00
CA GLY A 40 24.07 22.26 2.48
C GLY A 40 23.12 21.24 1.86
N ILE A 41 23.62 20.17 1.22
CA ILE A 41 22.77 19.09 0.69
C ILE A 41 22.07 18.39 1.86
N GLN A 42 20.74 18.44 1.89
CA GLN A 42 19.92 17.83 2.94
C GLN A 42 19.29 16.51 2.52
N ASP A 43 19.14 16.26 1.22
CA ASP A 43 18.49 15.08 0.69
C ASP A 43 19.06 14.64 -0.67
N ILE A 44 19.08 13.32 -0.90
CA ILE A 44 19.61 12.69 -2.11
C ILE A 44 18.60 11.64 -2.60
N ARG A 45 18.46 11.50 -3.93
CA ARG A 45 17.66 10.45 -4.55
C ARG A 45 18.55 9.29 -5.00
N PHE A 46 18.20 8.09 -4.59
CA PHE A 46 18.86 6.85 -5.05
C PHE A 46 17.95 6.11 -6.03
N PRO A 47 18.46 5.66 -7.19
CA PRO A 47 17.66 4.88 -8.14
C PRO A 47 17.15 3.58 -7.51
N GLY A 48 15.84 3.34 -7.57
CA GLY A 48 15.24 2.12 -7.02
C GLY A 48 15.61 0.85 -7.78
N SER A 49 16.11 0.96 -9.01
CA SER A 49 16.60 -0.19 -9.78
C SER A 49 17.97 -0.69 -9.32
N ALA A 50 18.67 0.06 -8.47
CA ALA A 50 20.02 -0.25 -8.03
C ALA A 50 20.06 -0.72 -6.57
N ASP A 51 20.82 -1.77 -6.30
CA ASP A 51 20.98 -2.35 -4.96
C ASP A 51 22.08 -1.64 -4.15
N HIS A 52 22.05 -0.29 -4.16
CA HIS A 52 23.02 0.54 -3.45
C HIS A 52 22.66 0.76 -1.98
N ILE A 53 21.37 0.67 -1.65
CA ILE A 53 20.83 0.93 -0.31
C ILE A 53 20.01 -0.29 0.12
N TRP A 54 20.17 -0.66 1.39
CA TRP A 54 19.35 -1.71 1.99
C TRP A 54 17.87 -1.29 2.02
N ARG A 55 16.99 -2.23 1.70
CA ARG A 55 15.54 -2.02 1.70
C ARG A 55 14.87 -3.18 2.41
N PRO A 56 13.81 -2.94 3.19
CA PRO A 56 13.06 -4.01 3.80
C PRO A 56 12.31 -4.80 2.72
N ASP A 57 12.34 -6.11 2.82
CA ASP A 57 11.72 -7.09 1.91
C ASP A 57 10.24 -7.33 2.27
N ILE A 58 9.46 -6.24 2.29
CA ILE A 58 8.04 -6.28 2.66
C ILE A 58 7.21 -6.75 1.46
N LEU A 59 6.56 -7.89 1.60
CA LEU A 59 5.74 -8.52 0.57
C LEU A 59 4.29 -8.72 1.02
N LEU A 60 3.39 -8.86 0.06
CA LEU A 60 1.99 -9.17 0.28
C LEU A 60 1.77 -10.69 0.31
N TYR A 61 1.53 -11.25 1.49
CA TYR A 61 1.45 -12.70 1.70
C TYR A 61 0.23 -13.35 1.04
N ASN A 62 -0.89 -12.65 0.96
CA ASN A 62 -2.08 -13.12 0.25
C ASN A 62 -2.13 -12.63 -1.20
N SER A 63 -0.97 -12.34 -1.81
CA SER A 63 -0.89 -11.98 -3.23
C SER A 63 -1.36 -13.13 -4.12
N ALA A 64 -2.02 -12.76 -5.22
CA ALA A 64 -2.42 -13.62 -6.32
C ALA A 64 -1.92 -13.06 -7.67
N ALA A 65 -0.94 -12.17 -7.63
CA ALA A 65 -0.22 -11.71 -8.81
C ALA A 65 0.75 -12.81 -9.31
N GLU A 66 1.06 -12.79 -10.61
CA GLU A 66 2.09 -13.67 -11.19
C GLU A 66 3.49 -13.29 -10.69
N ASP A 67 3.75 -11.98 -10.58
CA ASP A 67 4.95 -11.42 -9.99
C ASP A 67 4.74 -11.14 -8.50
N PHE A 68 5.62 -11.66 -7.64
CA PHE A 68 5.56 -11.43 -6.19
C PHE A 68 5.88 -9.99 -5.79
N ASP A 69 6.72 -9.29 -6.56
CA ASP A 69 6.94 -7.85 -6.46
C ASP A 69 6.31 -7.16 -7.67
N SER A 70 5.04 -6.78 -7.52
CA SER A 70 4.27 -6.09 -8.56
C SER A 70 4.44 -4.56 -8.51
N THR A 71 5.44 -4.06 -7.78
CA THR A 71 5.64 -2.63 -7.58
C THR A 71 6.70 -2.06 -8.51
N PHE A 72 6.52 -0.80 -8.90
CA PHE A 72 7.52 -0.08 -9.66
C PHE A 72 8.67 0.33 -8.74
N LYS A 73 9.90 0.09 -9.19
CA LYS A 73 11.15 0.42 -8.48
C LYS A 73 11.41 1.93 -8.49
N SER A 74 10.57 2.70 -7.80
CA SER A 74 10.71 4.15 -7.66
C SER A 74 11.98 4.52 -6.89
N ASN A 75 12.44 5.76 -7.08
CA ASN A 75 13.62 6.26 -6.39
C ASN A 75 13.34 6.36 -4.88
N LEU A 76 14.39 6.15 -4.10
CA LEU A 76 14.40 6.35 -2.66
C LEU A 76 14.87 7.76 -2.37
N LEU A 77 14.21 8.43 -1.43
CA LEU A 77 14.64 9.72 -0.91
C LEU A 77 15.32 9.51 0.43
N VAL A 78 16.59 9.88 0.52
CA VAL A 78 17.40 9.76 1.74
C VAL A 78 17.70 11.15 2.24
N TYR A 79 17.43 11.40 3.52
CA TYR A 79 17.75 12.65 4.20
C TYR A 79 19.07 12.55 4.97
N SER A 80 19.71 13.69 5.18
CA SER A 80 20.97 13.81 5.94
C SER A 80 20.90 13.28 7.37
N THR A 81 19.69 13.21 7.94
CA THR A 81 19.39 12.61 9.25
C THR A 81 19.46 11.08 9.26
N GLY A 82 19.61 10.44 8.10
CA GLY A 82 19.50 8.99 7.92
C GLY A 82 18.08 8.50 7.67
N ASP A 83 17.09 9.39 7.64
CA ASP A 83 15.71 9.02 7.32
C ASP A 83 15.60 8.67 5.82
N VAL A 84 14.96 7.55 5.53
CA VAL A 84 14.75 7.07 4.17
C VAL A 84 13.26 6.92 3.92
N THR A 85 12.79 7.53 2.83
CA THR A 85 11.43 7.44 2.35
C THR A 85 11.41 6.75 0.99
N TRP A 86 10.59 5.71 0.87
CA TRP A 86 10.39 4.98 -0.37
C TRP A 86 8.92 4.76 -0.64
N ILE A 87 8.45 5.24 -1.79
CA ILE A 87 7.03 5.20 -2.18
C ILE A 87 6.88 4.51 -3.54
N PRO A 88 6.90 3.17 -3.60
CA PRO A 88 6.68 2.46 -4.86
C PRO A 88 5.18 2.36 -5.20
N PRO A 89 4.76 2.81 -6.40
CA PRO A 89 3.41 2.54 -6.89
C PRO A 89 3.32 1.11 -7.42
N GLY A 90 2.18 0.45 -7.24
CA GLY A 90 2.00 -0.92 -7.72
C GLY A 90 0.55 -1.33 -7.89
N VAL A 91 0.35 -2.37 -8.72
CA VAL A 91 -0.93 -3.05 -8.83
C VAL A 91 -0.92 -4.26 -7.89
N LEU A 92 -1.72 -4.21 -6.84
CA LEU A 92 -1.81 -5.25 -5.83
C LEU A 92 -2.99 -6.15 -6.16
N LYS A 93 -2.70 -7.40 -6.53
CA LYS A 93 -3.70 -8.44 -6.75
C LYS A 93 -3.63 -9.45 -5.62
N PHE A 94 -4.74 -9.69 -4.93
CA PHE A 94 -4.73 -10.51 -3.72
C PHE A 94 -6.03 -11.29 -3.51
N VAL A 95 -5.92 -12.35 -2.72
CA VAL A 95 -7.06 -13.19 -2.33
C VAL A 95 -7.86 -12.50 -1.24
N CYS A 96 -9.15 -12.34 -1.48
CA CYS A 96 -10.13 -11.85 -0.52
C CYS A 96 -11.34 -12.78 -0.49
N LYS A 97 -11.68 -13.30 0.70
CA LYS A 97 -12.87 -14.15 0.85
C LYS A 97 -14.12 -13.28 0.84
N LEU A 98 -14.89 -13.38 -0.24
CA LEU A 98 -16.11 -12.61 -0.44
C LEU A 98 -17.32 -13.38 0.09
N ASP A 99 -18.26 -12.66 0.71
CA ASP A 99 -19.52 -13.21 1.21
C ASP A 99 -20.69 -12.75 0.33
N VAL A 100 -21.14 -13.63 -0.56
CA VAL A 100 -22.19 -13.35 -1.56
C VAL A 100 -23.61 -13.64 -1.05
N THR A 101 -23.80 -13.76 0.27
CA THR A 101 -25.11 -14.12 0.86
C THR A 101 -26.22 -13.13 0.48
N TRP A 102 -25.88 -11.85 0.31
CA TRP A 102 -26.85 -10.75 0.08
C TRP A 102 -26.70 -10.06 -1.27
N PHE A 103 -26.08 -10.74 -2.24
CA PHE A 103 -25.87 -10.20 -3.58
C PHE A 103 -27.18 -9.66 -4.19
N PRO A 104 -27.19 -8.47 -4.82
CA PRO A 104 -26.07 -7.56 -5.12
C PRO A 104 -25.84 -6.44 -4.08
N PHE A 105 -26.38 -6.58 -2.86
CA PHE A 105 -26.34 -5.56 -1.79
C PHE A 105 -25.47 -5.99 -0.61
N ASP A 106 -24.43 -6.75 -0.89
CA ASP A 106 -23.48 -7.32 0.04
C ASP A 106 -22.33 -6.34 0.36
N ASP A 107 -21.89 -6.33 1.61
CA ASP A 107 -20.70 -5.60 2.06
C ASP A 107 -19.51 -6.56 2.09
N GLN A 108 -18.37 -6.13 1.54
CA GLN A 108 -17.17 -6.97 1.44
C GLN A 108 -16.01 -6.44 2.30
N ILE A 109 -15.42 -7.32 3.09
CA ILE A 109 -14.28 -6.98 3.97
C ILE A 109 -13.05 -7.75 3.51
N CYS A 110 -12.10 -7.01 2.95
CA CYS A 110 -10.86 -7.56 2.42
C CYS A 110 -9.66 -7.09 3.22
N TYR A 111 -8.72 -8.00 3.45
CA TYR A 111 -7.52 -7.73 4.24
C TYR A 111 -6.26 -7.90 3.38
N LEU A 112 -5.38 -6.90 3.41
CA LEU A 112 -4.03 -6.99 2.86
C LEU A 112 -3.08 -7.44 3.98
N LYS A 113 -2.31 -8.51 3.75
CA LYS A 113 -1.37 -9.05 4.74
C LYS A 113 0.07 -8.78 4.30
N PHE A 114 0.65 -7.71 4.82
CA PHE A 114 2.05 -7.37 4.58
C PHE A 114 2.96 -7.98 5.65
N GLY A 115 4.15 -8.41 5.23
CA GLY A 115 5.18 -8.91 6.14
C GLY A 115 6.54 -8.96 5.47
N SER A 116 7.60 -8.95 6.27
CA SER A 116 8.95 -9.23 5.76
C SER A 116 9.07 -10.70 5.36
N TRP A 117 9.80 -10.98 4.29
CA TRP A 117 10.02 -12.34 3.84
C TRP A 117 11.11 -13.07 4.64
N THR A 118 12.19 -12.36 4.99
CA THR A 118 13.39 -12.93 5.59
C THR A 118 13.59 -12.53 7.05
N PHE A 119 13.05 -11.39 7.49
CA PHE A 119 13.19 -10.91 8.86
C PHE A 119 11.99 -11.31 9.72
N HIS A 120 12.29 -11.64 10.98
CA HIS A 120 11.30 -11.88 12.02
C HIS A 120 11.12 -10.62 12.88
N GLY A 121 10.07 -10.56 13.71
CA GLY A 121 9.66 -9.35 14.43
C GLY A 121 10.69 -8.74 15.41
N TYR A 122 11.71 -9.50 15.84
CA TYR A 122 12.80 -8.94 16.66
C TYR A 122 13.87 -8.22 15.84
N ALA A 123 13.96 -8.50 14.54
CA ALA A 123 14.92 -7.87 13.64
C ALA A 123 14.29 -6.72 12.84
N LEU A 124 13.00 -6.85 12.49
CA LEU A 124 12.24 -5.83 11.78
C LEU A 124 10.85 -5.71 12.43
N ASP A 125 10.58 -4.56 13.05
CA ASP A 125 9.27 -4.24 13.60
C ASP A 125 8.49 -3.37 12.61
N LEU A 126 7.40 -3.92 12.06
CA LEU A 126 6.55 -3.23 11.10
C LEU A 126 5.46 -2.47 11.83
N GLN A 127 5.50 -1.14 11.72
CA GLN A 127 4.50 -0.26 12.31
C GLN A 127 3.73 0.49 11.24
N ILE A 128 2.44 0.72 11.50
CA ILE A 128 1.59 1.55 10.65
C ILE A 128 1.79 2.99 11.09
N ASP A 129 2.16 3.85 10.16
CA ASP A 129 2.20 5.30 10.36
C ASP A 129 0.76 5.83 10.52
N ALA A 130 0.34 6.03 11.77
CA ALA A 130 -1.01 6.44 12.15
C ALA A 130 -1.22 7.96 12.09
N ASP A 131 -0.15 8.75 11.96
CA ASP A 131 -0.22 10.22 12.02
C ASP A 131 -0.55 10.85 10.65
N ASN A 132 -0.44 10.07 9.57
CA ASN A 132 -0.93 10.48 8.27
C ASN A 132 -2.43 10.20 8.15
N THR A 133 -3.26 11.22 8.38
CA THR A 133 -4.74 11.18 8.20
C THR A 133 -5.20 10.89 6.76
N ASN A 134 -4.26 10.82 5.81
CA ASN A 134 -4.48 10.38 4.42
C ASN A 134 -3.97 8.95 4.16
N SER A 135 -3.30 8.33 5.13
CA SER A 135 -2.99 6.91 5.07
C SER A 135 -4.32 6.19 5.19
N SER A 136 -4.65 5.42 4.17
CA SER A 136 -5.87 4.62 4.17
C SER A 136 -5.75 3.63 5.33
N GLU A 137 -6.36 3.93 6.48
CA GLU A 137 -6.81 2.94 7.45
C GLU A 137 -7.28 1.74 6.64
N LEU A 138 -6.72 0.56 6.90
CA LEU A 138 -7.11 -0.74 6.36
C LEU A 138 -8.58 -0.72 5.91
N ILE A 139 -8.80 -0.43 4.62
CA ILE A 139 -10.11 -0.02 4.11
C ILE A 139 -11.03 -1.24 4.19
N VAL A 140 -12.01 -1.16 5.09
CA VAL A 140 -13.27 -1.89 4.91
C VAL A 140 -13.88 -1.34 3.63
N PHE A 141 -13.93 -2.15 2.57
CA PHE A 141 -14.56 -1.76 1.32
C PHE A 141 -16.07 -1.65 1.55
N ARG A 142 -16.55 -0.44 1.85
CA ARG A 142 -17.97 -0.13 1.86
C ARG A 142 -18.35 0.43 0.50
N GLU A 143 -18.66 -0.44 -0.44
CA GLU A 143 -19.30 -0.02 -1.68
C GLU A 143 -20.82 0.05 -1.46
N HIS A 144 -21.34 1.26 -1.19
CA HIS A 144 -22.78 1.51 -1.26
C HIS A 144 -23.16 1.74 -2.73
N LEU A 145 -23.39 0.67 -3.48
CA LEU A 145 -24.15 0.75 -4.73
C LEU A 145 -25.63 0.98 -4.39
N ASP A 146 -26.00 2.19 -3.95
CA ASP A 146 -27.34 2.73 -4.20
C ASP A 146 -27.54 4.19 -3.77
N LYS A 147 -27.43 5.12 -4.72
CA LYS A 147 -28.17 6.39 -4.71
C LYS A 147 -28.76 6.77 -6.06
N LYS A 148 -29.08 5.79 -6.92
CA LYS A 148 -29.77 6.07 -8.20
C LYS A 148 -31.22 5.59 -8.32
N TYR A 149 -31.77 4.87 -7.33
CA TYR A 149 -33.15 4.35 -7.41
C TYR A 149 -34.16 4.90 -6.39
N LYS A 150 -33.86 6.00 -5.67
CA LYS A 150 -34.81 6.63 -4.72
C LYS A 150 -35.48 7.93 -5.17
N ASN A 151 -35.34 8.31 -6.44
CA ASN A 151 -36.10 9.44 -7.01
C ASN A 151 -37.20 9.02 -8.01
N ASP A 152 -37.32 7.74 -8.38
CA ASP A 152 -38.37 7.26 -9.31
C ASP A 152 -39.56 6.55 -8.63
N THR A 153 -39.68 6.64 -7.30
CA THR A 153 -40.85 6.10 -6.55
C THR A 153 -41.44 7.10 -5.54
N LYS A 154 -41.44 8.39 -5.88
CA LYS A 154 -42.30 9.41 -5.24
C LYS A 154 -43.29 10.03 -6.23
N SER A 155 -43.89 9.19 -7.07
CA SER A 155 -45.10 9.52 -7.83
C SER A 155 -46.01 8.29 -7.89
N GLU A 156 -46.57 7.89 -6.75
CA GLU A 156 -47.81 7.11 -6.67
C GLU A 156 -48.33 7.12 -5.23
N ASN A 157 -49.00 8.23 -4.91
CA ASN A 157 -50.20 8.32 -4.08
C ASN A 157 -50.83 9.69 -4.32
#